data_AF-A0A920F929-F1
#
_entry.id   AF-A0A920F929-F1
#
_cell.length_a   1.000
_cell.length_b   1.000
_cell.length_c   1.000
_cell.angle_alpha   90.00
_cell.angle_beta   90.00
_cell.angle_gamma   90.00
#
_symmetry.space_group_name_H-M   'P 1'
#
loop_
_entity.id
_entity.type
_entity.pdbx_description
1 polymer ?
#
loop_
_entity_poly.entity_id
_entity_poly.type
_entity_poly.pdbx_seq_one_letter_code
_entity_poly.pdbx_strand_id
1 'polypeptide(L)' 'MIPRYSRPEMTKIWEPENKFRIWFEIEAHACDAQANLGTIPEAAAKRVWERESLM' A
#
# COMPACT_ATOMS: atom_id res chain seq x y z
N MET A 1 9.38 -16.11 2.36
CA MET A 1 9.42 -17.57 2.09
C MET A 1 10.86 -18.03 1.92
N ILE A 2 11.20 -19.28 2.25
CA ILE A 2 12.58 -19.78 2.10
C ILE A 2 12.85 -20.06 0.61
N PRO A 3 13.79 -19.34 -0.05
CA PRO A 3 13.99 -19.43 -1.51
C PRO A 3 14.30 -20.85 -1.99
N ARG A 4 15.03 -21.64 -1.19
CA ARG A 4 15.39 -23.03 -1.52
C ARG A 4 14.17 -23.95 -1.76
N TYR A 5 13.04 -23.68 -1.11
CA TYR A 5 11.84 -24.53 -1.15
C TYR A 5 10.65 -23.84 -1.82
N SER A 6 10.85 -22.65 -2.38
CA SER A 6 9.77 -21.80 -2.89
C SER A 6 10.08 -21.34 -4.31
N ARG A 7 9.06 -21.30 -5.16
CA ARG A 7 9.20 -20.69 -6.48
C ARG A 7 9.49 -19.19 -6.33
N PRO A 8 10.23 -18.56 -7.27
CA PRO A 8 10.48 -17.13 -7.24
C PRO A 8 9.20 -16.29 -7.14
N GLU A 9 8.15 -16.68 -7.87
CA GLU A 9 6.82 -16.04 -7.82
C GLU A 9 6.22 -16.04 -6.41
N MET A 10 6.28 -17.19 -5.72
CA MET A 10 5.80 -17.30 -4.34
C MET A 10 6.66 -16.49 -3.38
N THR A 11 7.97 -16.46 -3.59
CA THR A 11 8.87 -15.70 -2.72
C THR A 11 8.57 -14.21 -2.80
N LYS A 12 8.35 -13.66 -4.01
CA LYS A 12 7.98 -12.26 -4.26
C LYS A 12 6.70 -11.82 -3.54
N ILE A 13 5.68 -12.67 -3.48
CA ILE A 13 4.43 -12.34 -2.78
C ILE A 13 4.69 -12.09 -1.28
N TRP A 14 5.62 -12.84 -0.70
CA TRP A 14 5.94 -12.78 0.73
C TRP A 14 7.17 -11.93 1.05
N GLU A 15 7.73 -11.22 0.07
CA GLU A 15 8.81 -10.27 0.31
C GLU A 15 8.29 -9.07 1.12
N PRO A 16 9.12 -8.49 2.03
CA PRO A 16 8.73 -7.34 2.82
C PRO A 16 8.21 -6.17 1.97
N GLU A 17 8.84 -5.90 0.82
CA GLU A 17 8.41 -4.88 -0.15
C GLU A 17 6.93 -5.02 -0.51
N ASN A 18 6.51 -6.25 -0.86
CA ASN A 18 5.13 -6.52 -1.27
C ASN A 18 4.16 -6.37 -0.10
N LYS A 19 4.57 -6.77 1.11
CA LYS A 19 3.77 -6.57 2.33
C LYS A 19 3.57 -5.08 2.62
N PHE A 20 4.62 -4.28 2.55
CA PHE A 20 4.53 -2.84 2.82
C PHE A 20 3.74 -2.10 1.74
N ARG A 21 3.87 -2.50 0.47
CA ARG A 21 3.02 -2.01 -0.62
C ARG A 21 1.54 -2.27 -0.36
N ILE A 22 1.17 -3.51 0.01
CA ILE A 22 -0.23 -3.86 0.32
C ILE A 22 -0.74 -3.05 1.52
N TRP A 23 0.05 -2.89 2.58
CA TRP A 23 -0.34 -2.07 3.72
C TRP A 23 -0.55 -0.61 3.34
N PHE A 24 0.34 -0.05 2.53
CA PHE A 24 0.16 1.29 2.00
C PHE A 24 -1.14 1.43 1.20
N GLU A 25 -1.41 0.51 0.27
CA GLU A 25 -2.63 0.53 -0.56
C GLU A 25 -3.89 0.48 0.32
N ILE A 26 -3.91 -0.35 1.36
CA ILE A 26 -5.03 -0.44 2.31
C ILE A 26 -5.26 0.90 3.01
N GLU A 27 -4.20 1.49 3.58
CA GLU A 27 -4.31 2.75 4.32
C GLU A 27 -4.67 3.93 3.41
N ALA A 28 -4.13 3.97 2.19
CA ALA A 28 -4.45 5.01 1.21
C ALA A 28 -5.94 4.97 0.82
N HIS A 29 -6.48 3.77 0.56
CA HIS A 29 -7.92 3.60 0.33
C HIS A 29 -8.78 3.93 1.55
N ALA A 30 -8.29 3.65 2.76
CA ALA A 30 -8.97 4.07 4.00
C ALA A 30 -9.03 5.60 4.10
N CYS A 31 -7.94 6.31 3.74
CA CYS A 31 -7.93 7.77 3.67
C CYS A 31 -8.91 8.32 2.61
N ASP A 32 -9.01 7.69 1.44
CA ASP A 32 -9.99 8.09 0.42
C ASP A 32 -11.42 7.98 0.95
N ALA A 33 -11.75 6.88 1.62
CA ALA A 33 -13.06 6.69 2.24
C ALA A 33 -13.32 7.73 3.34
N GLN A 34 -12.33 8.05 4.17
CA GLN A 34 -12.44 9.08 5.20
C GLN A 34 -12.64 10.49 4.61
N ALA A 35 -11.99 10.79 3.48
CA ALA A 35 -12.16 12.05 2.77
C ALA A 35 -13.58 12.17 2.19
N ASN A 36 -14.09 11.10 1.58
CA ASN A 36 -15.47 11.05 1.07
C ASN A 36 -16.52 11.21 2.17
N LEU A 37 -16.21 10.77 3.39
CA LEU A 37 -17.04 10.97 4.58
C LEU A 37 -16.86 12.36 5.23
N GLY A 38 -15.96 13.20 4.72
CA GLY A 38 -15.65 14.52 5.26
C GLY A 38 -14.88 14.50 6.59
N THR A 39 -14.31 13.36 6.98
CA THR A 39 -13.52 13.22 8.22
C THR A 39 -12.13 13.85 8.10
N ILE A 40 -11.55 13.80 6.90
CA ILE A 40 -10.27 14.44 6.55
C ILE A 40 -10.42 15.30 5.29
N PRO A 41 -9.56 16.30 5.06
CA PRO A 41 -9.57 17.05 3.81
C PRO A 41 -9.20 16.16 2.61
N GLU A 42 -9.89 16.30 1.47
CA GLU A 42 -9.58 15.57 0.23
C GLU A 42 -8.13 15.77 -0.24
N ALA A 43 -7.58 16.97 -0.04
CA ALA A 43 -6.18 17.28 -0.36
C ALA A 43 -5.20 16.43 0.47
N ALA A 44 -5.57 15.99 1.68
CA ALA A 44 -4.74 15.11 2.49
C ALA A 44 -4.73 13.69 1.90
N ALA A 45 -5.89 13.14 1.53
CA ALA A 45 -5.98 11.84 0.87
C ALA A 45 -5.21 11.83 -0.47
N LYS A 46 -5.34 12.88 -1.28
CA LYS A 46 -4.59 13.01 -2.53
C LYS A 46 -3.07 13.02 -2.34
N ARG A 47 -2.56 13.69 -1.30
CA ARG A 47 -1.13 13.71 -0.98
C ARG A 47 -0.59 12.34 -0.57
N VAL A 48 -1.41 11.46 0.00
CA VAL A 48 -1.00 10.09 0.34
C VAL A 48 -0.63 9.34 -0.92
N TRP A 49 -1.45 9.42 -1.97
CA TRP A 49 -1.18 8.80 -3.27
C TRP A 49 0.00 9.43 -4.01
N GLU A 50 0.19 10.74 -3.93
CA GLU A 50 1.35 11.40 -4.54
C GLU A 50 2.69 10.88 -3.98
N ARG A 51 2.72 10.45 -2.72
CA ARG A 51 3.91 9.87 -2.09
C ARG A 51 4.22 8.45 -2.56
N GLU A 52 3.25 7.72 -3.09
CA GLU A 52 3.47 6.40 -3.70
C GLU A 52 4.32 6.53 -4.97
N SER A 53 4.01 7.51 -5.82
CA SER A 53 4.75 7.75 -7.07
C SER A 53 6.22 8.14 -6.91
N LEU A 54 6.66 8.46 -5.69
CA LEU A 54 8.03 8.84 -5.35
C LEU A 54 8.85 7.68 -4.78
N MET A 55 8.22 6.53 -4.54
CA MET A 55 8.81 5.33 -3.93
C MET A 55 9.11 4.27 -4.99
#